data_AF-A0A067GE09-F1
#
_entry.id   AF-A0A067GE09-F1
#
_cell.length_a   1.000
_cell.length_b   1.000
_cell.length_c   1.000
_cell.angle_alpha   90.00
_cell.angle_beta   90.00
_cell.angle_gamma   90.00
#
_symmetry.space_group_name_H-M   'P 1'
#
loop_
_entity.id
_entity.type
_entity.pdbx_description
1 polymer ?
#
loop_
_entity_poly.entity_id
_entity_poly.type
_entity_poly.pdbx_seq_one_letter_code
_entity_poly.pdbx_strand_id
1 'polypeptide(L)'
;MKSAVAITSKIHLNLNLRRNHLYSPLSRSIFLGKAKPVFQSPPLIRTHSSNPNPNPIMASSSKPEQARAPPALPLPTPPVAKFKVGLCQLSVTADKERNIAHARRAIEEAAEKGAKLILLPEIWNSPYSHDSFPVYAEDIDAGGDASPSTAMLSEVARLLKITIVGGSIPERSGDRLYNTCCVFGSDGKLIAKHRKIHLFDIDIPGKITFIESKSLTAGETPTIVDTGLMFLLFYNGLISFSQIIHL
;
A
#
# COMPACT_ATOMS: atom_id res chain seq x y z
N MET A 1 -15.62 2.47 -27.87
CA MET A 1 -16.35 1.43 -27.11
C MET A 1 -15.43 0.24 -26.86
N LYS A 2 -14.85 0.16 -25.67
CA LYS A 2 -14.36 -1.07 -25.04
C LYS A 2 -14.42 -0.81 -23.53
N SER A 3 -15.55 -1.14 -22.91
CA SER A 3 -15.79 -0.91 -21.49
C SER A 3 -15.68 -2.25 -20.73
N ALA A 4 -14.83 -2.24 -19.70
CA ALA A 4 -14.52 -3.32 -18.76
C ALA A 4 -13.85 -4.60 -19.31
N VAL A 5 -12.63 -4.88 -18.84
CA VAL A 5 -11.99 -6.21 -18.98
C VAL A 5 -12.33 -7.01 -17.73
N ALA A 6 -13.08 -8.10 -17.89
CA ALA A 6 -13.34 -9.05 -16.81
C ALA A 6 -12.20 -10.07 -16.78
N ILE A 7 -11.34 -10.01 -15.76
CA ILE A 7 -10.28 -11.01 -15.56
C ILE A 7 -10.82 -12.06 -14.59
N THR A 8 -10.90 -13.31 -15.04
CA THR A 8 -11.19 -14.43 -14.13
C THR A 8 -9.89 -14.73 -13.38
N SER A 9 -9.90 -14.67 -12.04
CA SER A 9 -8.72 -14.97 -11.22
C SER A 9 -8.33 -16.45 -11.36
N LYS A 10 -7.46 -16.75 -12.33
CA LYS A 10 -6.49 -17.85 -12.27
C LYS A 10 -5.12 -17.21 -12.19
N ILE A 11 -4.78 -16.65 -11.04
CA ILE A 11 -3.40 -16.23 -10.75
C ILE A 11 -2.66 -17.50 -10.34
N HIS A 12 -1.97 -18.14 -11.29
CA HIS A 12 -0.94 -19.14 -10.99
C HIS A 12 0.40 -18.41 -11.00
N LEU A 13 0.86 -18.00 -9.81
CA LEU A 13 2.19 -17.42 -9.64
C LEU A 13 3.21 -18.56 -9.57
N ASN A 14 3.93 -18.77 -10.68
CA ASN A 14 5.08 -19.65 -10.72
C ASN A 14 6.28 -18.90 -10.15
N LEU A 15 6.48 -18.99 -8.83
CA LEU A 15 7.63 -18.41 -8.13
C LEU A 15 8.85 -19.31 -8.34
N ASN A 16 9.59 -19.09 -9.42
CA ASN A 16 10.97 -19.60 -9.55
C ASN A 16 11.92 -18.65 -8.81
N LEU A 17 11.89 -18.70 -7.48
CA LEU A 17 12.97 -18.15 -6.64
C LEU A 17 14.11 -19.17 -6.64
N ARG A 18 15.03 -19.07 -7.61
CA ARG A 18 16.33 -19.74 -7.49
C ARG A 18 17.12 -19.05 -6.38
N ARG A 19 17.08 -19.64 -5.18
CA ARG A 19 18.21 -19.62 -4.25
C ARG A 19 19.42 -20.20 -4.97
N ASN A 20 20.49 -19.44 -5.10
CA ASN A 20 21.83 -20.02 -5.21
C ASN A 20 22.79 -19.18 -4.37
N HIS A 21 23.08 -19.70 -3.18
CA HIS A 21 24.37 -19.53 -2.54
C HIS A 21 25.45 -20.10 -3.46
N LEU A 22 26.51 -19.34 -3.70
CA LEU A 22 27.83 -19.89 -4.01
C LEU A 22 28.88 -19.04 -3.29
N TYR A 23 29.32 -19.56 -2.14
CA TYR A 23 30.66 -19.32 -1.61
C TYR A 23 31.66 -20.07 -2.50
N SER A 24 32.80 -19.45 -2.82
CA SER A 24 34.03 -20.14 -3.19
C SER A 24 35.24 -19.17 -3.11
N PRO A 25 36.46 -19.62 -2.74
CA PRO A 25 37.51 -18.82 -2.12
C PRO A 25 38.71 -18.50 -3.04
N LEU A 26 39.69 -17.77 -2.47
CA LEU A 26 41.10 -17.59 -2.85
C LEU A 26 41.48 -16.39 -3.74
N SER A 27 42.13 -15.40 -3.12
CA SER A 27 43.53 -15.07 -3.45
C SER A 27 44.26 -14.43 -2.27
N ARG A 28 45.52 -14.85 -2.11
CA ARG A 28 46.46 -14.61 -1.00
C ARG A 28 47.22 -13.28 -1.12
N SER A 29 47.74 -12.85 0.03
CA SER A 29 48.90 -11.96 0.29
C SER A 29 48.66 -10.47 -0.02
N ILE A 30 49.02 -9.52 0.83
CA ILE A 30 50.38 -9.15 1.26
C ILE A 30 50.38 -8.56 2.71
N PHE A 31 51.56 -8.59 3.33
CA PHE A 31 51.95 -8.47 4.75
C PHE A 31 52.30 -7.03 5.24
N LEU A 32 52.52 -6.93 6.57
CA LEU A 32 53.18 -5.87 7.42
C LEU A 32 52.29 -4.69 7.89
N GLY A 33 52.28 -4.25 9.16
CA GLY A 33 53.09 -4.58 10.33
C GLY A 33 52.71 -3.78 11.60
N LYS A 34 53.02 -4.37 12.76
CA LYS A 34 53.37 -3.84 14.11
C LYS A 34 52.66 -2.60 14.70
N ALA A 35 52.05 -2.80 15.88
CA ALA A 35 52.34 -2.03 17.11
C ALA A 35 51.90 -2.80 18.37
N LYS A 36 52.78 -2.91 19.38
CA LYS A 36 52.47 -3.36 20.74
C LYS A 36 52.24 -2.13 21.63
N PRO A 37 51.39 -2.19 22.67
CA PRO A 37 51.35 -1.16 23.70
C PRO A 37 52.40 -1.44 24.79
N VAL A 38 53.00 -0.36 25.31
CA VAL A 38 53.83 -0.31 26.52
C VAL A 38 53.00 0.40 27.59
N PHE A 39 52.88 -0.17 28.79
CA PHE A 39 52.77 0.64 30.01
C PHE A 39 53.28 -0.14 31.23
N GLN A 40 54.21 0.50 31.94
CA GLN A 40 54.87 0.03 33.16
C GLN A 40 54.00 0.31 34.40
N SER A 41 54.16 -0.51 35.43
CA SER A 41 53.49 -0.48 36.73
C SER A 41 54.23 0.37 37.78
N PRO A 42 53.53 0.82 38.84
CA PRO A 42 54.11 1.03 40.18
C PRO A 42 53.31 0.31 41.31
N PRO A 43 53.81 0.26 42.57
CA PRO A 43 53.93 -1.00 43.31
C PRO A 43 52.84 -1.31 44.37
N LEU A 44 52.95 -2.57 44.81
CA LEU A 44 52.21 -3.29 45.85
C LEU A 44 52.15 -2.58 47.21
N ILE A 45 50.95 -2.53 47.80
CA ILE A 45 50.76 -2.54 49.25
C ILE A 45 50.02 -3.84 49.60
N ARG A 46 50.60 -4.59 50.53
CA ARG A 46 50.18 -5.90 50.99
C ARG A 46 49.80 -5.77 52.46
N THR A 47 48.55 -6.04 52.84
CA THR A 47 48.22 -6.53 54.19
C THR A 47 47.03 -7.47 54.13
N HIS A 48 47.17 -8.57 54.88
CA HIS A 48 46.36 -9.77 54.96
C HIS A 48 44.95 -9.55 55.52
N SER A 49 43.95 -10.32 55.06
CA SER A 49 43.10 -11.14 55.94
C SER A 49 42.23 -12.15 55.15
N SER A 50 42.33 -13.40 55.58
CA SER A 50 41.50 -14.59 55.41
C SER A 50 40.12 -14.52 54.73
N ASN A 51 39.89 -15.39 53.72
CA ASN A 51 39.02 -16.60 53.73
C ASN A 51 38.45 -16.87 52.32
N PRO A 52 38.49 -18.11 51.74
CA PRO A 52 38.13 -18.32 50.35
C PRO A 52 36.68 -18.80 50.19
N ASN A 53 35.86 -18.03 49.46
CA ASN A 53 34.70 -18.58 48.76
C ASN A 53 34.27 -17.65 47.61
N PRO A 54 34.56 -17.95 46.33
CA PRO A 54 34.07 -17.13 45.24
C PRO A 54 32.67 -17.58 44.86
N ASN A 55 31.65 -16.84 45.28
CA ASN A 55 30.35 -16.88 44.61
C ASN A 55 30.53 -16.25 43.22
N PRO A 56 30.27 -16.97 42.11
CA PRO A 56 30.33 -16.37 40.80
C PRO A 56 29.11 -15.46 40.62
N ILE A 57 29.36 -14.23 40.22
CA ILE A 57 28.38 -13.31 39.66
C ILE A 57 27.69 -14.04 38.49
N MET A 58 26.39 -14.32 38.63
CA MET A 58 25.58 -14.92 37.57
C MET A 58 25.49 -13.95 36.40
N ALA A 59 26.37 -14.13 35.42
CA ALA A 59 26.17 -13.55 34.10
C ALA A 59 24.84 -14.09 33.55
N SER A 60 23.87 -13.20 33.34
CA SER A 60 22.64 -13.54 32.64
C SER A 60 23.02 -14.11 31.27
N SER A 61 22.82 -15.41 31.08
CA SER A 61 23.10 -16.07 29.82
C SER A 61 22.06 -15.62 28.78
N SER A 62 22.26 -14.46 28.18
CA SER A 62 21.50 -14.05 27.00
C SER A 62 21.83 -15.06 25.89
N LYS A 63 20.89 -15.93 25.53
CA LYS A 63 21.04 -16.91 24.46
C LYS A 63 20.69 -16.23 23.13
N PRO A 64 21.66 -15.78 22.33
CA PRO A 64 21.39 -14.97 21.12
C PRO A 64 20.63 -15.79 20.07
N GLU A 65 20.76 -17.11 20.12
CA GLU A 65 20.08 -18.07 19.26
C GLU A 65 18.56 -18.11 19.50
N GLN A 66 18.09 -17.86 20.72
CA GLN A 66 16.67 -17.76 21.05
C GLN A 66 16.07 -16.38 20.73
N ALA A 67 16.92 -15.39 20.43
CA ALA A 67 16.51 -14.07 19.95
C ALA A 67 16.38 -13.99 18.41
N ARG A 68 16.72 -15.08 17.69
CA ARG A 68 16.61 -15.15 16.21
C ARG A 68 15.19 -15.47 15.79
N ALA A 69 14.30 -14.49 15.94
CA ALA A 69 12.90 -14.50 15.54
C ALA A 69 12.04 -15.63 16.17
N PRO A 70 10.82 -15.34 16.64
CA PRO A 70 9.87 -16.39 16.99
C PRO A 70 9.67 -17.35 15.80
N PRO A 71 9.50 -18.66 16.03
CA PRO A 71 9.04 -19.57 14.98
C PRO A 71 7.79 -19.00 14.35
N ALA A 72 7.75 -18.91 13.01
CA ALA A 72 6.56 -18.43 12.31
C ALA A 72 5.37 -19.32 12.71
N LEU A 73 4.37 -18.71 13.33
CA LEU A 73 3.11 -19.40 13.58
C LEU A 73 2.50 -19.75 12.22
N PRO A 74 2.11 -21.01 11.98
CA PRO A 74 1.39 -21.35 10.77
C PRO A 74 0.06 -20.60 10.78
N LEU A 75 -0.04 -19.59 9.91
CA LEU A 75 -1.26 -18.81 9.75
C LEU A 75 -2.31 -19.73 9.09
N PRO A 76 -3.57 -19.75 9.57
CA PRO A 76 -4.62 -20.52 8.94
C PRO A 76 -4.75 -20.07 7.49
N THR A 77 -4.64 -21.00 6.53
CA THR A 77 -4.87 -20.68 5.13
C THR A 77 -6.32 -20.24 4.97
N PRO A 78 -6.59 -18.98 4.60
CA PRO A 78 -7.97 -18.52 4.45
C PRO A 78 -8.67 -19.36 3.36
N PRO A 79 -9.97 -19.68 3.50
CA PRO A 79 -10.72 -20.29 2.42
C PRO A 79 -10.61 -19.44 1.15
N VAL A 80 -9.97 -19.97 0.12
CA VAL A 80 -9.77 -19.23 -1.14
C VAL A 80 -11.07 -19.28 -1.94
N ALA A 81 -11.93 -18.30 -1.76
CA ALA A 81 -13.12 -18.13 -2.58
C ALA A 81 -12.72 -17.63 -3.98
N LYS A 82 -13.22 -18.27 -5.04
CA LYS A 82 -13.06 -17.78 -6.42
C LYS A 82 -14.10 -16.71 -6.68
N PHE A 83 -13.66 -15.56 -7.17
CA PHE A 83 -14.55 -14.48 -7.62
C PHE A 83 -13.99 -13.78 -8.85
N LYS A 84 -14.83 -13.01 -9.54
CA LYS A 84 -14.41 -12.22 -10.71
C LYS A 84 -14.12 -10.78 -10.27
N VAL A 85 -13.08 -10.21 -10.86
CA VAL A 85 -12.70 -8.81 -10.70
C VAL A 85 -12.98 -8.06 -12.00
N GLY A 86 -13.68 -6.93 -11.90
CA GLY A 86 -13.90 -6.00 -13.01
C GLY A 86 -12.93 -4.83 -12.95
N LEU A 87 -12.17 -4.61 -14.02
CA LEU A 87 -11.32 -3.42 -14.16
C LEU A 87 -11.95 -2.49 -15.19
N CYS A 88 -12.49 -1.37 -14.73
CA CYS A 88 -13.12 -0.38 -15.60
C CYS A 88 -12.07 0.55 -16.18
N GLN A 89 -12.13 0.76 -17.50
CA GLN A 89 -11.35 1.79 -18.18
C GLN A 89 -12.34 2.78 -18.77
N LEU A 90 -12.23 4.04 -18.35
CA LEU A 90 -13.20 5.09 -18.67
C LEU A 90 -12.53 6.17 -19.50
N SER A 91 -13.24 6.66 -20.52
CA SER A 91 -12.89 7.92 -21.17
C SER A 91 -13.50 9.04 -20.35
N VAL A 92 -12.66 9.93 -19.84
CA VAL A 92 -13.05 11.07 -19.01
C VAL A 92 -13.28 12.29 -19.89
N THR A 93 -14.30 13.08 -19.56
CA THR A 93 -14.68 14.33 -20.24
C THR A 93 -14.71 15.49 -19.25
N ALA A 94 -14.92 16.72 -19.73
CA ALA A 94 -15.13 17.87 -18.86
C ALA A 94 -16.53 17.89 -18.19
N ASP A 95 -17.45 17.02 -18.59
CA ASP A 95 -18.78 16.92 -17.99
C ASP A 95 -18.76 15.87 -16.86
N LYS A 96 -18.83 16.35 -15.61
CA LYS A 96 -18.79 15.50 -14.41
C LYS A 96 -19.97 14.53 -14.38
N GLU A 97 -21.19 15.00 -14.67
CA GLU A 97 -22.39 14.16 -14.63
C GLU A 97 -22.31 13.05 -15.66
N ARG A 98 -21.82 13.37 -16.87
CA ARG A 98 -21.54 12.38 -17.91
C ARG A 98 -20.50 11.35 -17.47
N ASN A 99 -19.44 11.78 -16.78
CA ASN A 99 -18.42 10.87 -16.25
C ASN A 99 -19.01 9.93 -15.20
N ILE A 100 -19.83 10.43 -14.27
CA ILE A 100 -20.54 9.65 -13.24
C ILE A 100 -21.48 8.64 -13.89
N ALA A 101 -22.31 9.06 -14.86
CA ALA A 101 -23.21 8.17 -15.57
C ALA A 101 -22.45 7.11 -16.40
N HIS A 102 -21.28 7.44 -16.93
CA HIS A 102 -20.43 6.48 -17.63
C HIS A 102 -19.79 5.46 -16.67
N ALA A 103 -19.28 5.90 -15.52
CA ALA A 103 -18.74 5.04 -14.49
C ALA A 103 -19.79 4.05 -13.96
N ARG A 104 -21.01 4.54 -13.66
CA ARG A 104 -22.15 3.70 -13.26
C ARG A 104 -22.40 2.57 -14.26
N ARG A 105 -22.55 2.91 -15.54
CA ARG A 105 -22.79 1.91 -16.59
C ARG A 105 -21.68 0.86 -16.68
N ALA A 106 -20.42 1.29 -16.59
CA ALA A 106 -19.30 0.36 -16.62
C ALA A 106 -19.27 -0.58 -15.40
N ILE A 107 -19.69 -0.10 -14.22
CA ILE A 107 -19.86 -0.91 -13.01
C ILE A 107 -20.98 -1.94 -13.21
N GLU A 108 -22.14 -1.50 -13.70
CA GLU A 108 -23.30 -2.36 -13.98
C GLU A 108 -22.93 -3.46 -14.99
N GLU A 109 -22.30 -3.11 -16.11
CA GLU A 109 -21.83 -4.08 -17.12
C GLU A 109 -20.84 -5.11 -16.55
N ALA A 110 -19.94 -4.69 -15.65
CA ALA A 110 -18.99 -5.59 -15.02
C ALA A 110 -19.68 -6.51 -13.98
N ALA A 111 -20.66 -5.99 -13.24
CA ALA A 111 -21.46 -6.76 -12.30
C ALA A 111 -22.34 -7.80 -13.01
N GLU A 112 -22.95 -7.45 -14.15
CA GLU A 112 -23.70 -8.37 -15.02
C GLU A 112 -22.84 -9.54 -15.50
N LYS A 113 -21.55 -9.29 -15.77
CA LYS A 113 -20.56 -10.34 -16.11
C LYS A 113 -20.12 -11.19 -14.89
N GLY A 114 -20.65 -10.88 -13.70
CA GLY A 114 -20.45 -11.62 -12.45
C GLY A 114 -19.30 -11.11 -11.59
N ALA A 115 -18.78 -9.89 -11.83
CA ALA A 115 -17.76 -9.30 -10.96
C ALA A 115 -18.31 -9.08 -9.54
N LYS A 116 -17.50 -9.41 -8.52
CA LYS A 116 -17.81 -9.17 -7.10
C LYS A 116 -16.98 -8.05 -6.49
N LEU A 117 -15.84 -7.76 -7.12
CA LEU A 117 -14.98 -6.62 -6.83
C LEU A 117 -14.79 -5.85 -8.14
N ILE A 118 -15.09 -4.55 -8.14
CA ILE A 118 -14.97 -3.68 -9.31
C ILE A 118 -14.07 -2.50 -8.97
N LEU A 119 -13.14 -2.17 -9.86
CA LEU A 119 -12.19 -1.09 -9.68
C LEU A 119 -12.39 -0.04 -10.78
N LEU A 120 -12.47 1.23 -10.37
CA LEU A 120 -12.45 2.38 -11.26
C LEU A 120 -11.03 2.95 -11.44
N PRO A 121 -10.78 3.72 -12.51
CA PRO A 121 -9.48 4.34 -12.74
C PRO A 121 -9.24 5.57 -11.84
N GLU A 122 -8.00 6.05 -11.80
CA GLU A 122 -7.63 7.30 -11.13
C GLU A 122 -8.33 8.51 -11.77
N ILE A 123 -8.79 9.45 -10.92
CA ILE A 123 -9.44 10.72 -11.28
C ILE A 123 -10.46 10.54 -12.42
N TRP A 124 -11.43 9.68 -12.18
CA TRP A 124 -12.38 9.28 -13.23
C TRP A 124 -13.53 10.27 -13.41
N ASN A 125 -13.77 11.15 -12.43
CA ASN A 125 -14.89 12.10 -12.44
C ASN A 125 -14.55 13.46 -13.10
N SER A 126 -13.29 13.71 -13.45
CA SER A 126 -12.83 15.00 -13.98
C SER A 126 -11.60 14.90 -14.87
N PRO A 127 -11.34 15.87 -15.78
CA PRO A 127 -10.06 15.94 -16.48
C PRO A 127 -8.87 15.96 -15.50
N TYR A 128 -7.80 15.25 -15.84
CA TYR A 128 -6.58 15.21 -15.01
C TYR A 128 -5.72 16.44 -15.29
N SER A 129 -5.99 17.54 -14.60
CA SER A 129 -5.23 18.78 -14.72
C SER A 129 -5.32 19.65 -13.47
N HIS A 130 -4.28 20.48 -13.26
CA HIS A 130 -4.20 21.43 -12.14
C HIS A 130 -5.42 22.32 -12.01
N ASP A 131 -5.89 22.87 -13.12
CA ASP A 131 -7.02 23.80 -13.13
C ASP A 131 -8.35 23.09 -12.87
N SER A 132 -8.42 21.79 -13.16
CA SER A 132 -9.63 20.99 -12.92
C SER A 132 -9.75 20.54 -11.46
N PHE A 133 -8.66 20.20 -10.76
CA PHE A 133 -8.80 19.63 -9.41
C PHE A 133 -9.63 20.50 -8.45
N PRO A 134 -9.45 21.83 -8.36
CA PRO A 134 -10.31 22.67 -7.52
C PRO A 134 -11.75 22.73 -8.03
N VAL A 135 -11.99 22.81 -9.34
CA VAL A 135 -13.35 22.93 -9.88
C VAL A 135 -14.16 21.65 -9.65
N TYR A 136 -13.52 20.49 -9.76
CA TYR A 136 -14.20 19.20 -9.71
C TYR A 136 -14.13 18.52 -8.36
N ALA A 137 -13.33 19.02 -7.41
CA ALA A 137 -13.21 18.37 -6.12
C ALA A 137 -14.53 18.34 -5.34
N GLU A 138 -14.73 17.24 -4.63
CA GLU A 138 -15.94 16.94 -3.86
C GLU A 138 -15.61 16.82 -2.38
N ASP A 139 -16.55 17.23 -1.53
CA ASP A 139 -16.45 17.03 -0.09
C ASP A 139 -17.02 15.65 0.26
N ILE A 140 -16.13 14.67 0.32
CA ILE A 140 -16.47 13.26 0.59
C ILE A 140 -17.07 13.10 1.99
N ASP A 141 -16.62 13.89 2.96
CA ASP A 141 -17.05 13.77 4.36
C ASP A 141 -18.45 14.40 4.56
N ALA A 142 -18.78 15.44 3.79
CA ALA A 142 -20.14 15.99 3.73
C ALA A 142 -21.15 15.04 3.04
N GLY A 143 -20.69 14.27 2.05
CA GLY A 143 -21.51 13.29 1.34
C GLY A 143 -22.67 13.88 0.53
N GLY A 144 -23.58 13.03 0.06
CA GLY A 144 -24.77 13.45 -0.71
C GLY A 144 -24.42 14.31 -1.92
N ASP A 145 -25.08 15.46 -2.07
CA ASP A 145 -24.87 16.40 -3.18
C ASP A 145 -23.49 17.08 -3.15
N ALA A 146 -22.80 17.09 -2.01
CA ALA A 146 -21.43 17.59 -1.91
C ALA A 146 -20.40 16.58 -2.45
N SER A 147 -20.78 15.30 -2.57
CA SER A 147 -20.00 14.27 -3.26
C SER A 147 -20.86 13.31 -4.08
N PRO A 148 -21.42 13.77 -5.22
CA PRO A 148 -22.26 12.94 -6.08
C PRO A 148 -21.51 11.71 -6.63
N SER A 149 -20.18 11.80 -6.80
CA SER A 149 -19.36 10.67 -7.25
C SER A 149 -19.39 9.53 -6.22
N THR A 150 -19.15 9.83 -4.95
CA THR A 150 -19.14 8.81 -3.89
C THR A 150 -20.54 8.34 -3.51
N ALA A 151 -21.55 9.22 -3.59
CA ALA A 151 -22.95 8.86 -3.41
C ALA A 151 -23.39 7.81 -4.44
N MET A 152 -23.04 8.02 -5.71
CA MET A 152 -23.30 7.05 -6.78
C MET A 152 -22.64 5.70 -6.49
N LEU A 153 -21.36 5.70 -6.09
CA LEU A 153 -20.62 4.46 -5.78
C LEU A 153 -21.24 3.69 -4.60
N SER A 154 -21.60 4.38 -3.53
CA SER A 154 -22.28 3.80 -2.37
C SER A 154 -23.62 3.15 -2.77
N GLU A 155 -24.42 3.87 -3.56
CA GLU A 155 -25.71 3.39 -4.03
C GLU A 155 -25.59 2.13 -4.89
N VAL A 156 -24.75 2.17 -5.93
CA VAL A 156 -24.62 1.06 -6.87
C VAL A 156 -23.95 -0.17 -6.22
N ALA A 157 -23.01 0.03 -5.29
CA ALA A 157 -22.41 -1.05 -4.51
C ALA A 157 -23.48 -1.81 -3.70
N ARG A 158 -24.37 -1.09 -3.03
CA ARG A 158 -25.49 -1.66 -2.27
C ARG A 158 -26.52 -2.34 -3.17
N LEU A 159 -26.92 -1.69 -4.26
CA LEU A 159 -27.94 -2.21 -5.18
C LEU A 159 -27.50 -3.53 -5.82
N LEU A 160 -26.25 -3.59 -6.28
CA LEU A 160 -25.69 -4.75 -6.98
C LEU A 160 -25.04 -5.77 -6.03
N LYS A 161 -24.92 -5.44 -4.73
CA LYS A 161 -24.27 -6.25 -3.68
C LYS A 161 -22.83 -6.63 -4.07
N ILE A 162 -22.06 -5.63 -4.47
CA ILE A 162 -20.66 -5.75 -4.90
C ILE A 162 -19.75 -4.85 -4.09
N THR A 163 -18.48 -5.21 -3.97
CA THR A 163 -17.46 -4.28 -3.44
C THR A 163 -16.91 -3.43 -4.57
N ILE A 164 -16.72 -2.13 -4.32
CA ILE A 164 -16.17 -1.20 -5.29
C ILE A 164 -14.94 -0.51 -4.71
N VAL A 165 -13.81 -0.61 -5.42
CA VAL A 165 -12.68 0.30 -5.23
C VAL A 165 -12.89 1.46 -6.18
N GLY A 166 -13.27 2.60 -5.64
CA GLY A 166 -13.77 3.76 -6.37
C GLY A 166 -12.74 4.52 -7.18
N GLY A 167 -11.60 3.90 -7.54
CA GLY A 167 -10.53 4.58 -8.26
C GLY A 167 -10.06 5.79 -7.47
N SER A 168 -10.04 6.96 -8.08
CA SER A 168 -10.03 8.19 -7.28
C SER A 168 -10.81 9.34 -7.87
N ILE A 169 -11.06 10.32 -7.02
CA ILE A 169 -11.57 11.65 -7.39
C ILE A 169 -10.75 12.72 -6.67
N PRO A 170 -10.76 13.98 -7.14
CA PRO A 170 -10.28 15.09 -6.35
C PRO A 170 -11.21 15.27 -5.12
N GLU A 171 -10.64 15.19 -3.93
CA GLU A 171 -11.33 15.43 -2.66
C GLU A 171 -11.01 16.85 -2.18
N ARG A 172 -12.00 17.54 -1.64
CA ARG A 172 -11.80 18.76 -0.86
C ARG A 172 -12.01 18.47 0.62
N SER A 173 -11.08 18.97 1.43
CA SER A 173 -11.15 18.88 2.88
C SER A 173 -10.57 20.17 3.48
N GLY A 174 -11.46 21.08 3.85
CA GLY A 174 -11.11 22.47 4.14
C GLY A 174 -10.46 23.15 2.93
N ASP A 175 -9.33 23.81 3.14
CA ASP A 175 -8.57 24.53 2.09
C ASP A 175 -7.66 23.61 1.26
N ARG A 176 -7.65 22.31 1.55
CA ARG A 176 -6.75 21.34 0.90
C ARG A 176 -7.49 20.45 -0.07
N LEU A 177 -6.78 20.09 -1.14
CA LEU A 177 -7.24 19.15 -2.15
C LEU A 177 -6.41 17.87 -2.08
N TYR A 178 -7.03 16.73 -2.32
CA TYR A 178 -6.37 15.42 -2.30
C TYR A 178 -6.78 14.59 -3.51
N ASN A 179 -5.94 13.63 -3.88
CA ASN A 179 -6.30 12.57 -4.81
C ASN A 179 -6.74 11.35 -3.98
N THR A 180 -8.04 11.05 -3.97
CA THR A 180 -8.62 10.18 -2.95
C THR A 180 -9.36 8.99 -3.54
N CYS A 181 -8.96 7.79 -3.12
CA CYS A 181 -9.69 6.54 -3.36
C CYS A 181 -10.62 6.24 -2.19
N CYS A 182 -11.89 5.96 -2.51
CA CYS A 182 -12.85 5.41 -1.57
C CYS A 182 -13.15 3.96 -1.90
N VAL A 183 -13.26 3.10 -0.88
CA VAL A 183 -13.68 1.71 -1.03
C VAL A 183 -15.06 1.53 -0.40
N PHE A 184 -16.01 1.00 -1.16
CA PHE A 184 -17.37 0.74 -0.73
C PHE A 184 -17.62 -0.76 -0.60
N GLY A 185 -18.13 -1.18 0.54
CA GLY A 185 -18.59 -2.55 0.77
C GLY A 185 -19.87 -2.87 0.00
N SER A 186 -20.25 -4.14 -0.04
CA SER A 186 -21.47 -4.63 -0.70
C SER A 186 -22.78 -4.16 -0.06
N ASP A 187 -22.72 -3.57 1.13
CA ASP A 187 -23.83 -2.88 1.79
C ASP A 187 -23.90 -1.38 1.44
N GLY A 188 -22.96 -0.89 0.62
CA GLY A 188 -22.83 0.51 0.23
C GLY A 188 -22.06 1.38 1.21
N LYS A 189 -21.58 0.85 2.34
CA LYS A 189 -20.83 1.66 3.30
C LYS A 189 -19.41 1.93 2.81
N LEU A 190 -18.93 3.13 3.10
CA LEU A 190 -17.52 3.49 2.94
C LEU A 190 -16.69 2.71 3.97
N ILE A 191 -15.86 1.77 3.52
CA ILE A 191 -15.03 0.91 4.37
C ILE A 191 -13.56 1.35 4.39
N ALA A 192 -13.13 2.16 3.42
CA ALA A 192 -11.83 2.82 3.46
C ALA A 192 -11.81 4.11 2.63
N LYS A 193 -10.99 5.07 3.07
CA LYS A 193 -10.64 6.30 2.35
C LYS A 193 -9.12 6.41 2.34
N HIS A 194 -8.52 6.46 1.16
CA HIS A 194 -7.08 6.54 0.97
C HIS A 194 -6.72 7.77 0.14
N ARG A 195 -5.93 8.68 0.73
CA ARG A 195 -5.34 9.83 0.04
C ARG A 195 -3.98 9.43 -0.51
N LYS A 196 -3.73 9.69 -1.79
CA LYS A 196 -2.48 9.37 -2.48
C LYS A 196 -1.29 9.96 -1.74
N ILE A 197 -0.37 9.09 -1.30
CA ILE A 197 0.80 9.48 -0.51
C ILE A 197 1.92 10.04 -1.40
N HIS A 198 2.15 9.40 -2.54
CA HIS A 198 3.22 9.77 -3.46
C HIS A 198 2.61 10.52 -4.64
N LEU A 199 2.71 11.84 -4.61
CA LEU A 199 2.23 12.72 -5.68
C LEU A 199 3.11 12.61 -6.92
N PHE A 200 2.50 12.77 -8.09
CA PHE A 200 3.15 12.65 -9.37
C PHE A 200 3.78 13.98 -9.79
N ASP A 201 5.02 14.18 -9.37
CA ASP A 201 5.84 15.31 -9.79
C ASP A 201 6.90 14.84 -10.79
N ILE A 202 6.72 15.20 -12.06
CA ILE A 202 7.63 14.89 -13.16
C ILE A 202 8.03 16.19 -13.85
N ASP A 203 9.34 16.35 -14.04
CA ASP A 203 9.91 17.42 -14.85
C ASP A 203 10.98 16.83 -15.76
N ILE A 204 10.61 16.63 -17.02
CA ILE A 204 11.50 16.19 -18.08
C ILE A 204 11.64 17.36 -19.06
N PRO A 205 12.77 18.10 -19.02
CA PRO A 205 13.00 19.25 -19.86
C PRO A 205 12.74 18.96 -21.34
N GLY A 206 11.92 19.81 -21.97
CA GLY A 206 11.55 19.69 -23.38
C GLY A 206 10.60 18.54 -23.72
N LYS A 207 10.05 17.81 -22.73
CA LYS A 207 9.07 16.73 -22.97
C LYS A 207 7.78 16.91 -22.18
N ILE A 208 7.87 16.87 -20.84
CA ILE A 208 6.70 16.91 -19.97
C ILE A 208 7.06 17.49 -18.61
N THR A 209 6.26 18.45 -18.16
CA THR A 209 6.31 18.95 -16.80
C THR A 209 4.90 18.85 -16.22
N PHE A 210 4.74 18.09 -15.16
CA PHE A 210 3.49 17.96 -14.41
C PHE A 210 3.83 17.80 -12.93
N ILE A 211 3.40 18.73 -12.09
CA ILE A 211 3.82 18.81 -10.69
C ILE A 211 2.56 18.76 -9.83
N GLU A 212 1.98 17.57 -9.64
CA GLU A 212 0.73 17.31 -8.90
C GLU A 212 0.69 18.05 -7.54
N SER A 213 1.85 18.15 -6.88
CA SER A 213 2.01 18.84 -5.58
C SER A 213 1.74 20.34 -5.60
N LYS A 214 1.64 20.99 -6.77
CA LYS A 214 1.19 22.40 -6.87
C LYS A 214 -0.28 22.59 -6.50
N SER A 215 -1.10 21.55 -6.64
CA SER A 215 -2.55 21.64 -6.43
C SER A 215 -3.06 20.65 -5.41
N LEU A 216 -2.43 19.48 -5.28
CA LEU A 216 -2.86 18.42 -4.37
C LEU A 216 -1.91 18.29 -3.19
N THR A 217 -2.48 17.90 -2.06
CA THR A 217 -1.78 17.56 -0.83
C THR A 217 -1.59 16.04 -0.76
N ALA A 218 -0.44 15.60 -0.29
CA ALA A 218 -0.15 14.19 -0.07
C ALA A 218 -0.97 13.62 1.11
N GLY A 219 -1.33 12.35 1.03
CA GLY A 219 -1.73 11.56 2.19
C GLY A 219 -0.53 11.21 3.07
N GLU A 220 -0.79 10.80 4.31
CA GLU A 220 0.26 10.57 5.31
C GLU A 220 0.49 9.09 5.61
N THR A 221 -0.53 8.23 5.39
CA THR A 221 -0.52 6.86 5.89
C THR A 221 -0.97 5.86 4.82
N PRO A 222 -0.27 4.72 4.69
CA PRO A 222 -0.76 3.58 3.93
C PRO A 222 -2.13 3.11 4.45
N THR A 223 -2.96 2.56 3.58
CA THR A 223 -4.28 2.04 3.95
C THR A 223 -4.34 0.55 3.65
N ILE A 224 -4.76 -0.24 4.64
CA ILE A 224 -5.09 -1.65 4.49
C ILE A 224 -6.58 -1.80 4.75
N VAL A 225 -7.28 -2.51 3.87
CA VAL A 225 -8.72 -2.76 4.03
C VAL A 225 -9.04 -4.21 3.74
N ASP A 226 -9.81 -4.83 4.64
CA ASP A 226 -10.47 -6.11 4.40
C ASP A 226 -11.81 -5.85 3.71
N THR A 227 -11.99 -6.43 2.53
CA THR A 227 -13.23 -6.33 1.76
C THR A 227 -14.20 -7.48 2.02
N GLY A 228 -13.81 -8.46 2.85
CA GLY A 228 -14.46 -9.77 2.98
C GLY A 228 -14.20 -10.71 1.80
N LEU A 229 -13.60 -10.21 0.71
CA LEU A 229 -13.17 -10.98 -0.46
C LEU A 229 -11.64 -11.13 -0.52
N MET A 230 -10.92 -10.05 -0.19
CA MET A 230 -9.47 -9.97 -0.10
C MET A 230 -9.03 -8.77 0.75
N PHE A 231 -7.77 -8.76 1.16
CA PHE A 231 -7.09 -7.56 1.67
C PHE A 231 -6.54 -6.72 0.51
N LEU A 232 -6.74 -5.41 0.58
CA LEU A 232 -6.16 -4.43 -0.33
C LEU A 232 -5.17 -3.53 0.42
N LEU A 233 -3.99 -3.30 -0.16
CA LEU A 233 -2.96 -2.38 0.37
C LEU A 233 -2.74 -1.20 -0.59
N PHE A 234 -2.79 0.00 -0.02
CA PHE A 234 -2.58 1.28 -0.68
C PHE A 234 -1.29 1.90 -0.15
N TYR A 235 -0.24 2.04 -0.98
CA TYR A 235 1.12 2.41 -0.53
C TYR A 235 1.82 3.45 -1.45
N ASN A 236 2.21 3.07 -2.69
CA ASN A 236 2.94 3.96 -3.61
C ASN A 236 2.04 4.80 -4.54
N GLY A 237 0.72 4.67 -4.40
CA GLY A 237 -0.31 5.20 -5.27
C GLY A 237 -1.65 4.53 -4.96
N LEU A 238 -2.72 4.91 -5.67
CA LEU A 238 -4.09 4.51 -5.33
C LEU A 238 -4.30 2.99 -5.34
N ILE A 239 -3.55 2.19 -6.10
CA ILE A 239 -3.53 0.72 -5.95
C ILE A 239 -2.18 0.21 -6.46
N SER A 240 -1.46 -0.59 -5.66
CA SER A 240 -0.41 -1.48 -6.17
C SER A 240 -0.85 -2.92 -6.01
N PHE A 241 -1.13 -3.61 -7.12
CA PHE A 241 -1.44 -5.05 -7.14
C PHE A 241 -0.25 -5.93 -6.73
N SER A 242 0.91 -5.34 -6.39
CA SER A 242 2.14 -6.05 -6.08
C SER A 242 2.15 -6.74 -4.70
N GLN A 243 1.19 -6.46 -3.82
CA GLN A 243 1.16 -7.06 -2.48
C GLN A 243 -0.27 -7.43 -2.08
N ILE A 244 -0.79 -8.50 -2.67
CA ILE A 244 -1.79 -9.33 -1.99
C ILE A 244 -1.04 -9.98 -0.83
N ILE A 245 -1.09 -9.36 0.35
CA ILE A 245 -0.61 -10.02 1.56
C ILE A 245 -1.67 -11.06 1.90
N HIS A 246 -1.39 -12.31 1.55
CA HIS A 246 -1.97 -13.43 2.28
C HIS A 246 -1.37 -13.36 3.69
N LEU A 247 -2.07 -12.68 4.61
CA LEU A 247 -1.91 -12.92 6.05
C LEU A 247 -2.62 -14.24 6.38
#